data_AF-A0A8R7QFL0-F1
#
_entry.id   AF-A0A8R7QFL0-F1
#
_cell.length_a   1.000
_cell.length_b   1.000
_cell.length_c   1.000
_cell.angle_alpha   90.00
_cell.angle_beta   90.00
_cell.angle_gamma   90.00
#
_symmetry.space_group_name_H-M   'P 1'
#
loop_
_entity.id
_entity.type
_entity.pdbx_description
1 polymer ?
#
loop_
_entity_poly.entity_id
_entity_poly.type
_entity_poly.pdbx_seq_one_letter_code
_entity_poly.pdbx_strand_id
1 'polypeptide(L)'
;RLTRADGQGTSGRNPVWEILWKLRVPSKVKIFVWKALHGFLSGLAVLANRHIPPTGQCLIYTKGAEDIKHLMFTCYRAKQVWRALGILDIVEEVTRIDRSGSIVLEEILRRSNNKSPVLGHVGLKELIVVGSWYI
;
A
#
# COMPACT_ATOMS: atom_id res chain seq x y z
N ARG A 1 35.19 -33.51 -16.58
CA ARG A 1 35.17 -33.00 -15.18
C ARG A 1 34.56 -31.60 -15.25
N LEU A 2 33.28 -31.46 -14.90
CA LEU A 2 32.46 -30.28 -15.20
C LEU A 2 32.85 -29.10 -14.30
N THR A 3 33.20 -27.99 -14.92
CA THR A 3 33.39 -26.68 -14.30
C THR A 3 32.03 -26.11 -13.89
N ARG A 4 31.85 -25.81 -12.60
CA ARG A 4 30.68 -25.07 -12.11
C ARG A 4 30.84 -23.63 -12.57
N ALA A 5 29.95 -23.20 -13.47
CA ALA A 5 29.73 -21.79 -13.71
C ALA A 5 28.91 -21.23 -12.54
N ASP A 6 29.53 -20.37 -11.73
CA ASP A 6 28.81 -19.52 -10.78
C ASP A 6 28.03 -18.48 -11.59
N GLY A 7 26.78 -18.85 -11.92
CA GLY A 7 25.80 -17.93 -12.47
C GLY A 7 25.45 -16.88 -11.41
N GLN A 8 26.18 -15.77 -11.41
CA GLN A 8 25.87 -14.58 -10.64
C GLN A 8 24.55 -14.01 -11.17
N GLY A 9 23.43 -14.44 -10.57
CA GLY A 9 22.13 -13.85 -10.82
C GLY A 9 22.16 -12.41 -10.34
N THR A 10 22.33 -11.46 -11.26
CA THR A 10 22.11 -10.04 -10.99
C THR A 10 20.61 -9.82 -10.86
N SER A 11 20.04 -10.22 -9.73
CA SER A 11 18.70 -9.80 -9.33
C SER A 11 18.74 -8.28 -9.15
N GLY A 12 18.38 -7.52 -10.18
CA GLY A 12 18.29 -6.07 -10.08
C GLY A 12 17.42 -5.72 -8.87
N ARG A 13 18.00 -5.04 -7.86
CA ARG A 13 17.22 -4.60 -6.69
C ARG A 13 16.09 -3.72 -7.20
N ASN A 14 14.84 -4.15 -6.97
CA ASN A 14 13.69 -3.32 -7.28
C ASN A 14 13.86 -1.99 -6.51
N PRO A 15 13.92 -0.83 -7.22
CA PRO A 15 14.20 0.46 -6.59
C PRO A 15 13.14 0.86 -5.55
N VAL A 16 11.96 0.23 -5.58
CA VAL A 16 10.88 0.43 -4.61
C VAL A 16 11.36 0.22 -3.16
N TRP A 17 12.30 -0.69 -2.91
CA TRP A 17 12.79 -0.98 -1.57
C TRP A 17 13.61 0.18 -1.01
N GLU A 18 14.49 0.74 -1.83
CA GLU A 18 15.28 1.93 -1.47
C GLU A 18 14.36 3.12 -1.17
N ILE A 19 13.29 3.27 -1.95
CA ILE A 19 12.29 4.33 -1.72
C ILE A 19 11.57 4.11 -0.39
N LEU A 20 11.04 2.90 -0.15
CA LEU A 20 10.29 2.55 1.04
C LEU A 20 11.10 2.81 2.32
N TRP A 21 12.37 2.40 2.34
CA TRP A 21 13.22 2.55 3.51
C TRP A 21 13.66 4.00 3.74
N LYS A 22 13.69 4.85 2.71
CA LYS A 22 13.98 6.30 2.81
C LYS A 22 12.79 7.15 3.25
N LEU A 23 11.55 6.61 3.26
CA LEU A 23 10.37 7.36 3.70
C LEU A 23 10.50 7.84 5.16
N ARG A 24 10.01 9.05 5.43
CA ARG A 24 9.96 9.64 6.78
C ARG A 24 8.70 9.21 7.54
N VAL A 25 8.57 7.90 7.77
CA VAL A 25 7.44 7.28 8.48
C VAL A 25 7.93 6.26 9.51
N PRO A 26 7.13 5.92 10.55
CA PRO A 26 7.52 4.94 11.55
C PRO A 26 7.84 3.56 10.95
N SER A 27 8.81 2.83 11.51
CA SER A 27 9.24 1.51 11.00
C SER A 27 8.11 0.49 10.88
N LYS A 28 7.13 0.52 11.79
CA LYS A 28 5.93 -0.33 11.72
C LYS A 28 5.13 -0.14 10.41
N VAL A 29 5.06 1.09 9.91
CA VAL A 29 4.39 1.42 8.64
C VAL A 29 5.21 0.89 7.48
N LYS A 30 6.55 1.01 7.51
CA LYS A 30 7.43 0.47 6.47
C LYS A 30 7.31 -1.06 6.36
N ILE A 31 7.32 -1.76 7.50
CA ILE A 31 7.14 -3.21 7.56
C ILE A 31 5.77 -3.63 7.01
N PHE A 32 4.72 -2.87 7.33
CA PHE A 32 3.39 -3.12 6.78
C PHE A 32 3.35 -2.98 5.25
N VAL A 33 3.89 -1.90 4.71
CA VAL A 33 3.94 -1.68 3.26
C VAL A 33 4.81 -2.75 2.59
N TRP A 34 5.92 -3.15 3.21
CA TRP A 34 6.73 -4.27 2.73
C TRP A 34 5.90 -5.56 2.63
N LYS A 35 5.15 -5.93 3.67
CA LYS A 35 4.22 -7.08 3.64
C LYS A 35 3.16 -6.93 2.55
N ALA A 36 2.62 -5.72 2.36
CA ALA A 36 1.63 -5.41 1.35
C ALA A 36 2.16 -5.59 -0.08
N LEU A 37 3.37 -5.10 -0.35
CA LEU A 37 4.04 -5.23 -1.66
C LEU A 37 4.30 -6.69 -2.01
N HIS A 38 4.59 -7.52 -1.01
CA HIS A 38 4.74 -8.97 -1.20
C HIS A 38 3.43 -9.75 -1.24
N GLY A 39 2.27 -9.09 -1.09
CA GLY A 39 0.97 -9.76 -1.10
C GLY A 39 0.65 -10.54 0.18
N PHE A 40 1.43 -10.36 1.26
CA PHE A 40 1.29 -11.11 2.52
C PHE A 40 0.19 -10.58 3.45
N LEU A 41 -0.58 -9.58 3.03
CA LEU A 41 -1.73 -9.09 3.79
C LEU A 41 -2.98 -9.89 3.38
N SER A 42 -3.16 -11.08 3.96
CA SER A 42 -4.45 -11.76 3.90
C SER A 42 -5.47 -10.93 4.69
N GLY A 43 -6.60 -10.56 4.05
CA GLY A 43 -7.55 -9.55 4.56
C GLY A 43 -8.02 -9.76 6.01
N LEU A 44 -8.07 -11.01 6.46
CA LEU A 44 -8.47 -11.37 7.84
C LEU A 44 -7.42 -11.01 8.91
N ALA A 45 -6.13 -11.09 8.60
CA ALA A 45 -5.07 -10.81 9.57
C ALA A 45 -4.85 -9.31 9.84
N VAL A 46 -5.25 -8.46 8.88
CA VAL A 46 -5.18 -6.99 9.00
C VAL A 46 -6.33 -6.45 9.84
N LEU A 47 -7.53 -7.01 9.66
CA LEU A 47 -8.71 -6.64 10.45
C LEU A 47 -8.59 -7.03 11.92
N ALA A 48 -8.00 -8.19 12.22
CA ALA A 48 -7.83 -8.67 13.60
C ALA A 48 -6.82 -7.86 14.44
N ASN A 49 -5.88 -7.14 13.80
CA ASN A 49 -4.78 -6.44 14.46
C ASN A 49 -4.92 -4.91 14.50
N ARG A 50 -5.99 -4.36 13.93
CA ARG A 50 -6.32 -2.93 13.96
C ARG A 50 -7.48 -2.75 14.92
N HIS A 51 -7.57 -1.61 15.60
CA HIS A 51 -8.64 -1.24 16.56
C HIS A 51 -10.02 -1.08 15.90
N ILE A 52 -10.33 -1.91 14.92
CA ILE A 52 -11.59 -2.01 14.23
C ILE A 52 -12.35 -3.11 14.98
N PRO A 53 -13.48 -2.81 15.62
CA PRO A 53 -14.30 -3.83 16.25
C PRO A 53 -14.58 -4.98 15.26
N PRO A 54 -14.60 -6.24 15.72
CA PRO A 54 -14.79 -7.43 14.88
C PRO A 54 -16.21 -7.55 14.30
N THR A 55 -16.98 -6.45 14.22
CA THR A 55 -18.03 -6.26 13.22
C THR A 55 -17.41 -6.09 11.81
N GLY A 56 -16.36 -6.87 11.54
CA GLY A 56 -15.43 -6.83 10.42
C GLY A 56 -15.95 -7.54 9.20
N GLN A 57 -17.15 -7.14 8.77
CA GLN A 57 -17.57 -7.34 7.41
C GLN A 57 -17.73 -5.95 6.80
N CYS A 58 -17.02 -5.71 5.69
CA CYS A 58 -17.51 -4.76 4.70
C CYS A 58 -18.83 -5.34 4.15
N LEU A 59 -19.92 -5.28 4.93
CA LEU A 59 -21.26 -5.82 4.63
C LEU A 59 -21.87 -5.24 3.35
N ILE A 60 -21.21 -4.27 2.72
CA ILE A 60 -21.69 -3.62 1.51
C ILE A 60 -21.28 -4.41 0.25
N TYR A 61 -20.27 -5.31 0.30
CA TYR A 61 -19.85 -6.06 -0.89
C TYR A 61 -19.32 -7.48 -0.58
N THR A 62 -20.24 -8.39 -0.25
CA THR A 62 -19.97 -9.81 0.07
C THR A 62 -19.62 -10.69 -1.15
N LYS A 63 -18.84 -10.21 -2.12
CA LYS A 63 -18.60 -10.95 -3.40
C LYS A 63 -17.15 -11.11 -3.87
N GLY A 64 -16.14 -10.74 -3.09
CA GLY A 64 -14.75 -10.99 -3.46
C GLY A 64 -13.88 -11.25 -2.26
N ALA A 65 -12.84 -12.08 -2.41
CA ALA A 65 -11.75 -12.11 -1.44
C ALA A 65 -11.28 -10.67 -1.22
N GLU A 66 -11.26 -10.22 0.04
CA GLU A 66 -10.80 -8.86 0.37
C GLU A 66 -9.34 -8.73 -0.03
N ASP A 67 -9.10 -8.21 -1.23
CA ASP A 67 -7.78 -7.93 -1.73
C ASP A 67 -7.24 -6.64 -1.10
N ILE A 68 -5.92 -6.51 -1.10
CA ILE A 68 -5.19 -5.35 -0.57
C ILE A 68 -5.74 -4.04 -1.15
N LYS A 69 -6.16 -4.06 -2.41
CA LYS A 69 -6.70 -2.91 -3.11
C LYS A 69 -8.05 -2.48 -2.53
N HIS A 70 -8.93 -3.43 -2.24
CA HIS A 70 -10.22 -3.17 -1.62
C HIS A 70 -10.04 -2.57 -0.24
N LEU A 71 -9.30 -3.26 0.63
CA LEU A 71 -9.12 -2.84 2.01
C LEU A 71 -8.50 -1.45 2.11
N MET A 72 -7.45 -1.18 1.33
CA MET A 72 -6.68 0.06 1.48
C MET A 72 -7.22 1.23 0.66
N PHE A 73 -7.89 0.99 -0.47
CA PHE A 73 -8.21 2.06 -1.43
C PHE A 73 -9.66 2.14 -1.87
N THR A 74 -10.30 1.01 -2.19
CA THR A 74 -11.61 1.03 -2.86
C THR A 74 -12.81 0.78 -1.94
N CYS A 75 -12.58 0.26 -0.74
CA CYS A 75 -13.60 0.11 0.30
C CYS A 75 -14.23 1.46 0.63
N TYR A 76 -15.54 1.47 0.91
CA TYR A 76 -16.27 2.67 1.28
C TYR A 76 -15.58 3.42 2.44
N ARG A 77 -15.17 2.70 3.50
CA ARG A 77 -14.47 3.31 4.64
C ARG A 77 -13.13 3.92 4.25
N ALA A 78 -12.36 3.22 3.43
CA ALA A 78 -11.10 3.73 2.90
C ALA A 78 -11.32 5.04 2.12
N LYS A 79 -12.30 5.05 1.20
CA LYS A 79 -12.67 6.26 0.43
C LYS A 79 -13.05 7.44 1.33
N GLN A 80 -13.75 7.21 2.44
CA GLN A 80 -14.07 8.27 3.38
C GLN A 80 -12.82 8.87 4.02
N VAL A 81 -11.84 8.05 4.39
CA VAL A 81 -10.54 8.52 4.89
C VAL A 81 -9.80 9.33 3.82
N TRP A 82 -9.72 8.82 2.59
CA TRP A 82 -9.04 9.52 1.49
C TRP A 82 -9.72 10.83 1.09
N ARG A 83 -11.05 10.89 1.17
CA ARG A 83 -11.84 12.11 0.98
C ARG A 83 -11.55 13.14 2.06
N ALA A 84 -11.53 12.72 3.33
CA ALA A 84 -11.20 13.61 4.44
C ALA A 84 -9.76 14.16 4.36
N LEU A 85 -8.84 13.39 3.79
CA LEU A 85 -7.46 13.81 3.53
C LEU A 85 -7.31 14.62 2.22
N GLY A 86 -8.39 14.83 1.47
CA GLY A 86 -8.42 15.58 0.20
C GLY A 86 -7.55 15.00 -0.91
N ILE A 87 -7.35 13.68 -0.91
CA ILE A 87 -6.54 12.96 -1.92
C ILE A 87 -7.30 11.82 -2.59
N LEU A 88 -8.63 11.77 -2.45
CA LEU A 88 -9.46 10.69 -3.02
C LEU A 88 -9.26 10.58 -4.53
N ASP A 89 -9.28 11.68 -5.28
CA ASP A 89 -9.16 11.65 -6.74
C ASP A 89 -7.81 11.05 -7.18
N ILE A 90 -6.73 11.39 -6.47
CA ILE A 90 -5.38 10.84 -6.70
C ILE A 90 -5.38 9.34 -6.43
N VAL A 91 -5.97 8.91 -5.31
CA VAL A 91 -6.05 7.48 -4.96
C VAL A 91 -6.87 6.72 -6.00
N GLU A 92 -8.02 7.25 -6.42
CA GLU A 92 -8.86 6.63 -7.43
C GLU A 92 -8.16 6.52 -8.79
N GLU A 93 -7.43 7.57 -9.20
CA GLU A 93 -6.59 7.55 -10.41
C GLU A 93 -5.57 6.41 -10.36
N VAL A 94 -4.78 6.31 -9.29
CA VAL A 94 -3.72 5.29 -9.18
C VAL A 94 -4.33 3.88 -9.13
N THR A 95 -5.46 3.72 -8.46
CA THR A 95 -6.11 2.40 -8.37
C THR A 95 -6.68 1.91 -9.71
N ARG A 96 -6.82 2.76 -10.73
CA ARG A 96 -7.25 2.32 -12.07
C ARG A 96 -6.11 1.66 -12.86
N ILE A 97 -4.86 1.84 -12.44
CA ILE A 97 -3.67 1.35 -13.15
C ILE A 97 -3.61 -0.17 -13.15
N ASP A 98 -3.90 -0.81 -12.01
CA ASP A 98 -3.84 -2.27 -11.89
C ASP A 98 -4.91 -2.82 -10.95
N ARG A 99 -5.31 -4.08 -11.15
CA ARG A 99 -6.24 -4.79 -10.26
C ARG A 99 -5.58 -5.22 -8.95
N SER A 100 -4.27 -5.42 -8.95
CA SER A 100 -3.46 -5.80 -7.80
C SER A 100 -3.14 -4.62 -6.89
N GLY A 101 -3.47 -4.74 -5.61
CA GLY A 101 -3.14 -3.72 -4.60
C GLY A 101 -1.64 -3.54 -4.37
N SER A 102 -0.83 -4.58 -4.57
CA SER A 102 0.63 -4.49 -4.43
C SER A 102 1.25 -3.64 -5.55
N ILE A 103 0.74 -3.78 -6.79
CA ILE A 103 1.19 -2.97 -7.93
C ILE A 103 0.76 -1.51 -7.76
N VAL A 104 -0.48 -1.28 -7.30
CA VAL A 104 -0.96 0.07 -6.95
C VAL A 104 -0.05 0.73 -5.91
N LEU A 105 0.32 0.01 -4.84
CA LEU A 105 1.25 0.52 -3.84
C LEU A 105 2.65 0.80 -4.39
N GLU A 106 3.17 -0.09 -5.22
CA GLU A 106 4.47 0.10 -5.87
C GLU A 106 4.48 1.36 -6.73
N GLU A 107 3.41 1.59 -7.49
CA GLU A 107 3.25 2.78 -8.31
C GLU A 107 3.19 4.06 -7.46
N ILE A 108 2.46 4.04 -6.34
CA ILE A 108 2.44 5.17 -5.37
C ILE A 108 3.84 5.50 -4.86
N LEU A 109 4.65 4.49 -4.57
CA LEU A 109 6.01 4.67 -4.09
C LEU A 109 6.94 5.21 -5.20
N ARG A 110 6.75 4.75 -6.44
CA ARG A 110 7.55 5.18 -7.60
C ARG A 110 7.19 6.57 -8.11
N ARG A 111 5.97 7.07 -7.84
CA ARG A 111 5.56 8.43 -8.22
C ARG A 111 6.52 9.50 -7.68
N SER A 112 6.71 10.55 -8.47
CA SER A 112 7.52 11.71 -8.12
C SER A 112 7.17 12.28 -6.74
N ASN A 113 8.19 12.85 -6.08
CA ASN A 113 8.05 13.33 -4.71
C ASN A 113 7.18 14.60 -4.64
N ASN A 114 5.87 14.40 -4.60
CA ASN A 114 4.89 15.46 -4.51
C ASN A 114 4.55 15.71 -3.04
N LYS A 115 4.27 16.96 -2.68
CA LYS A 115 3.68 17.29 -1.39
C LYS A 115 2.19 16.93 -1.40
N SER A 116 1.63 16.61 -0.24
CA SER A 116 0.17 16.47 -0.11
C SER A 116 -0.51 17.80 -0.48
N PRO A 117 -1.58 17.78 -1.28
CA PRO A 117 -2.32 18.99 -1.67
C PRO A 117 -2.99 19.66 -0.47
N VAL A 118 -3.25 18.92 0.61
CA VAL A 118 -3.89 19.42 1.83
C VAL A 118 -2.88 19.64 2.95
N LEU A 119 -1.96 18.70 3.15
CA LEU A 119 -0.93 18.76 4.19
C LEU A 119 0.43 19.07 3.55
N GLY A 120 0.62 20.30 3.06
CA GLY A 120 1.78 20.70 2.25
C GLY A 120 3.18 20.53 2.89
N HIS A 121 3.26 20.18 4.17
CA HIS A 121 4.50 19.80 4.86
C HIS A 121 4.81 18.29 4.81
N VAL A 122 3.83 17.46 4.44
CA VAL A 122 3.92 16.00 4.32
C VAL A 122 4.03 15.61 2.86
N GLY A 123 4.91 14.66 2.54
CA GLY A 123 4.97 14.07 1.20
C GLY A 123 3.73 13.20 0.92
N LEU A 124 3.28 13.20 -0.32
CA LEU A 124 2.07 12.51 -0.76
C LEU A 124 2.18 11.00 -0.54
N LYS A 125 3.33 10.40 -0.87
CA LYS A 125 3.56 8.96 -0.64
C LYS A 125 3.61 8.62 0.84
N GLU A 126 4.22 9.46 1.69
CA GLU A 126 4.18 9.31 3.15
C GLU A 126 2.76 9.34 3.68
N LEU A 127 1.96 10.31 3.22
CA LEU A 127 0.55 10.43 3.60
C LEU A 127 -0.24 9.18 3.21
N ILE A 128 -0.05 8.67 1.99
CA ILE A 128 -0.76 7.49 1.52
C ILE A 128 -0.33 6.23 2.28
N VAL A 129 0.96 5.99 2.51
CA VAL A 129 1.38 4.79 3.26
C VAL A 129 0.95 4.83 4.72
N VAL A 130 0.93 6.00 5.34
CA VAL A 130 0.45 6.18 6.73
C VAL A 130 -1.07 6.03 6.78
N GLY A 131 -1.82 6.66 5.88
CA GLY A 131 -3.27 6.51 5.80
C GLY A 131 -3.68 5.05 5.61
N SER A 132 -2.95 4.34 4.74
CA SER A 132 -3.14 2.92 4.47
C SER A 132 -2.84 2.02 5.68
N TRP A 133 -1.99 2.47 6.60
CA TRP A 133 -1.73 1.77 7.85
C TRP A 133 -2.87 1.95 8.87
N TYR A 134 -3.59 3.08 8.81
CA TYR A 134 -4.70 3.38 9.73
C TYR A 134 -6.06 2.84 9.27
N ILE A 135 -6.23 2.62 7.97
CA ILE A 135 -7.41 1.97 7.38
C ILE A 135 -7.42 0.49 7.72
#